data_AF-A0A242MFP9-F1
#
_entry.id   AF-A0A242MFP9-F1
#
_cell.length_a   1.000
_cell.length_b   1.000
_cell.length_c   1.000
_cell.angle_alpha   90.00
_cell.angle_beta   90.00
_cell.angle_gamma   90.00
#
_symmetry.space_group_name_H-M   'P 1'
#
loop_
_entity.id
_entity.type
_entity.pdbx_description
1 polymer ?
#
loop_
_entity_poly.entity_id
_entity_poly.type
_entity_poly.pdbx_seq_one_letter_code
_entity_poly.pdbx_strand_id
1 'polypeptide(L)'
;MAGITLHADYKQICVAATRHAFYKHFELQLWKQLQGRFMNPRDQTSDDEKDRTRRLQRTASGLLYTVLVAVAIWMIRDFIPAVVWAAVIAIALWPLLTWLEKRPLFRNRSTWLAIGMTVVLALVFVVPFIVVAAQAGSEANDLIRWVQESLRSGITMPDLVNHLPMGSKQVAAWWQENLATPLGSSPAAKHFHSATIVAMTRHFGGRVAHGLIVFSFMLVTLFFLFKAGSKLGEQLLEGSRRAFGSDGAALARRMADSVRSTVTGLVVVGLGEGALLGVAYAVTGVPHATLLGMLTAVAAMLPFCAPIVFLGAALWLLAQGATVAAICVAVFGFVVVFVAEHAVRPVLIGGAARLPFLLVLFGILGGAETFGLVGLFIGPALMTILVVLWNDWVH
;
A
#
# COMPACT_ATOMS: atom_id res chain seq x y z
N MET A 1 -10.49 76.13 77.68
CA MET A 1 -9.79 75.01 78.34
C MET A 1 -10.72 73.80 78.22
N ALA A 2 -10.42 72.67 77.58
CA ALA A 2 -9.15 72.09 77.19
C ALA A 2 -9.37 71.26 75.90
N GLY A 3 -8.50 71.47 74.91
CA GLY A 3 -8.16 70.44 73.94
C GLY A 3 -6.92 69.71 74.42
N ILE A 4 -6.58 68.62 73.73
CA ILE A 4 -5.36 67.80 73.85
C ILE A 4 -5.48 66.64 74.85
N THR A 5 -5.94 65.48 74.39
CA THR A 5 -5.53 64.13 74.86
C THR A 5 -6.12 63.03 73.96
N LEU A 6 -5.73 62.96 72.69
CA LEU A 6 -6.13 61.82 71.82
C LEU A 6 -5.07 61.46 70.76
N HIS A 7 -3.79 61.60 71.11
CA HIS A 7 -2.67 61.28 70.21
C HIS A 7 -1.59 60.38 70.82
N ALA A 8 -1.79 59.87 72.04
CA ALA A 8 -0.79 59.07 72.74
C ALA A 8 -0.92 57.54 72.52
N ASP A 9 -2.09 57.03 72.11
CA ASP A 9 -2.34 55.58 72.07
C ASP A 9 -1.89 54.88 70.77
N TYR A 10 -1.83 55.61 69.65
CA TYR A 10 -1.53 54.98 68.34
C TYR A 10 -0.05 54.55 68.21
N LYS A 11 0.86 55.24 68.91
CA LYS A 11 2.30 54.97 68.82
C LYS A 11 2.71 53.73 69.63
N GLN A 12 2.02 53.41 70.72
CA GLN A 12 2.27 52.19 71.50
C GLN A 12 1.76 50.93 70.80
N ILE A 13 0.62 51.01 70.09
CA ILE A 13 0.06 49.88 69.33
C ILE A 13 0.94 49.53 68.12
N CYS A 14 1.47 50.52 67.39
CA CYS A 14 2.40 50.27 66.28
C CYS A 14 3.74 49.65 66.74
N VAL A 15 4.28 50.05 67.90
CA VAL A 15 5.54 49.49 68.42
C VAL A 15 5.35 48.05 68.91
N ALA A 16 4.18 47.71 69.47
CA ALA A 16 3.84 46.34 69.87
C ALA A 16 3.64 45.40 68.66
N ALA A 17 2.94 45.85 67.61
CA ALA A 17 2.71 45.07 66.39
C ALA A 17 4.01 44.78 65.62
N THR A 18 4.94 45.75 65.58
CA THR A 18 6.22 45.58 64.89
C THR A 18 7.17 44.63 65.63
N ARG A 19 7.13 44.61 66.98
CA ARG A 19 7.87 43.61 67.79
C ARG A 19 7.34 42.20 67.59
N HIS A 20 6.04 42.02 67.47
CA HIS A 20 5.42 40.71 67.26
C HIS A 20 5.73 40.14 65.86
N ALA A 21 5.77 41.00 64.83
CA ALA A 21 6.18 40.61 63.48
C ALA A 21 7.68 40.26 63.40
N PHE A 22 8.55 40.99 64.11
CA PHE A 22 9.99 40.71 64.15
C PHE A 22 10.31 39.40 64.87
N TYR A 23 9.66 39.11 66.00
CA TYR A 23 9.81 37.83 66.70
C TYR A 23 9.31 36.64 65.87
N LYS A 24 8.18 36.80 65.17
CA LYS A 24 7.63 35.73 64.33
C LYS A 24 8.49 35.47 63.09
N HIS A 25 9.10 36.51 62.52
CA HIS A 25 10.03 36.36 61.39
C HIS A 25 11.38 35.78 61.82
N PHE A 26 11.89 36.16 63.00
CA PHE A 26 13.09 35.59 63.59
C PHE A 26 12.89 34.12 63.97
N GLU A 27 11.76 33.75 64.59
CA GLU A 27 11.42 32.34 64.84
C GLU A 27 11.28 31.52 63.56
N LEU A 28 10.67 32.06 62.50
CA LEU A 28 10.56 31.38 61.20
C LEU A 28 11.93 31.17 60.53
N GLN A 29 12.86 32.11 60.68
CA GLN A 29 14.23 31.94 60.18
C GLN A 29 15.05 30.99 61.07
N LEU A 30 14.87 31.04 62.39
CA LEU A 30 15.52 30.13 63.33
C LEU A 30 15.00 28.69 63.13
N TRP A 31 13.69 28.51 62.93
CA TRP A 31 13.07 27.22 62.59
C TRP A 31 13.51 26.70 61.24
N LYS A 32 13.68 27.56 60.22
CA LYS A 32 14.24 27.15 58.92
C LYS A 32 15.72 26.76 59.01
N GLN A 33 16.53 27.50 59.78
CA GLN A 33 17.93 27.13 60.02
C GLN A 33 18.06 25.86 60.86
N LEU A 34 17.17 25.65 61.84
CA LEU A 34 17.15 24.44 62.66
C LEU A 34 16.57 23.25 61.86
N GLN A 35 15.53 23.41 61.03
CA GLN A 35 15.05 22.34 60.13
C GLN A 35 16.10 21.93 59.10
N GLY A 36 16.84 22.88 58.52
CA GLY A 36 17.95 22.57 57.62
C GLY A 36 19.12 21.86 58.31
N ARG A 37 19.27 22.03 59.64
CA ARG A 37 20.34 21.45 60.47
C ARG A 37 19.92 20.17 61.22
N PHE A 38 18.62 19.92 61.35
CA PHE A 38 18.00 18.72 61.94
C PHE A 38 17.36 17.80 60.90
N MET A 39 17.47 18.09 59.59
CA MET A 39 17.24 17.09 58.56
C MET A 39 18.25 15.97 58.77
N ASN A 40 17.78 14.91 59.42
CA ASN A 40 18.55 13.71 59.66
C ASN A 40 19.04 13.21 58.29
N PRO A 41 20.33 12.91 58.10
CA PRO A 41 20.83 12.37 56.83
C PRO A 41 20.02 11.15 56.35
N ARG A 42 19.35 10.43 57.26
CA ARG A 42 18.40 9.35 56.95
C ARG A 42 17.16 9.79 56.14
N ASP A 43 16.61 10.97 56.38
CA ASP A 43 15.41 11.45 55.68
C ASP A 43 15.74 11.90 54.24
N GLN A 44 16.87 12.61 54.06
CA GLN A 44 17.38 12.98 52.73
C GLN A 44 17.69 11.74 51.87
N THR A 45 18.34 10.73 52.46
CA THR A 45 18.56 9.46 51.74
C THR A 45 17.26 8.77 51.34
N SER A 46 16.18 8.91 52.13
CA SER A 46 14.90 8.25 51.85
C SER A 46 14.12 8.90 50.71
N ASP A 47 14.22 10.21 50.54
CA ASP A 47 13.56 10.93 49.45
C ASP A 47 14.36 10.84 48.13
N ASP A 48 15.69 10.86 48.19
CA ASP A 48 16.55 10.56 47.04
C ASP A 48 16.37 9.11 46.54
N GLU A 49 16.18 8.14 47.45
CA GLU A 49 15.87 6.74 47.12
C GLU A 49 14.51 6.60 46.41
N LYS A 50 13.49 7.33 46.87
CA LYS A 50 12.15 7.36 46.25
C LYS A 50 12.16 8.03 44.87
N ASP A 51 12.90 9.10 44.68
CA ASP A 51 13.01 9.76 43.38
C ASP A 51 13.85 8.95 42.38
N ARG A 52 14.91 8.28 42.85
CA ARG A 52 15.70 7.35 42.04
C ARG A 52 14.86 6.15 41.59
N THR A 53 14.08 5.55 42.49
CA THR A 53 13.18 4.42 42.15
C THR A 53 12.06 4.86 41.20
N ARG A 54 11.46 6.05 41.37
CA ARG A 54 10.47 6.60 40.41
C ARG A 54 11.06 6.87 39.03
N ARG A 55 12.28 7.42 38.95
CA ARG A 55 12.99 7.63 37.68
C ARG A 55 13.32 6.31 37.01
N LEU A 56 13.88 5.35 37.74
CA LEU A 56 14.16 4.00 37.26
C LEU A 56 12.89 3.26 36.81
N GLN A 57 11.78 3.42 37.52
CA GLN A 57 10.50 2.83 37.15
C GLN A 57 9.92 3.48 35.89
N ARG A 58 10.06 4.80 35.70
CA ARG A 58 9.66 5.49 34.47
C ARG A 58 10.52 5.09 33.28
N THR A 59 11.84 4.99 33.42
CA THR A 59 12.72 4.52 32.34
C THR A 59 12.50 3.03 32.04
N ALA A 60 12.30 2.18 33.05
CA ALA A 60 11.96 0.78 32.86
C ALA A 60 10.60 0.61 32.17
N SER A 61 9.59 1.40 32.56
CA SER A 61 8.28 1.40 31.92
C SER A 61 8.36 1.92 30.48
N GLY A 62 9.09 3.00 30.24
CA GLY A 62 9.33 3.54 28.89
C GLY A 62 10.07 2.54 27.99
N LEU A 63 11.08 1.84 28.51
CA LEU A 63 11.80 0.78 27.81
C LEU A 63 10.86 -0.39 27.49
N LEU A 64 10.04 -0.83 28.45
CA LEU A 64 9.06 -1.89 28.26
C LEU A 64 8.04 -1.52 27.16
N TYR A 65 7.47 -0.31 27.20
CA TYR A 65 6.56 0.16 26.16
C TYR A 65 7.24 0.19 24.79
N THR A 66 8.47 0.69 24.72
CA THR A 66 9.24 0.76 23.46
C THR A 66 9.50 -0.65 22.90
N VAL A 67 9.91 -1.60 23.74
CA VAL A 67 10.14 -2.99 23.34
C VAL A 67 8.84 -3.66 22.90
N LEU A 68 7.74 -3.46 23.64
CA LEU A 68 6.43 -4.03 23.28
C LEU A 68 5.94 -3.49 21.94
N VAL A 69 6.08 -2.18 21.70
CA VAL A 69 5.76 -1.55 20.41
C VAL A 69 6.66 -2.07 19.31
N ALA A 70 7.98 -2.20 19.54
CA ALA A 70 8.91 -2.73 18.55
C ALA A 70 8.59 -4.19 18.16
N VAL A 71 8.28 -5.05 19.14
CA VAL A 71 7.88 -6.44 18.89
C VAL A 71 6.53 -6.49 18.17
N ALA A 72 5.57 -5.65 18.55
CA ALA A 72 4.29 -5.54 17.86
C ALA A 72 4.47 -5.12 16.39
N ILE A 73 5.32 -4.12 16.12
CA ILE A 73 5.65 -3.68 14.75
C ILE A 73 6.35 -4.80 13.98
N TRP A 74 7.28 -5.51 14.60
CA TRP A 74 8.00 -6.62 13.97
C TRP A 74 7.06 -7.75 13.57
N MET A 75 6.08 -8.08 14.43
CA MET A 75 5.06 -9.08 14.15
C MET A 75 4.04 -8.62 13.10
N ILE A 76 3.67 -7.34 13.11
CA ILE A 76 2.72 -6.76 12.15
C ILE A 76 3.36 -6.54 10.77
N ARG A 77 4.70 -6.49 10.67
CA ARG A 77 5.44 -6.18 9.43
C ARG A 77 4.91 -6.94 8.21
N ASP A 78 4.71 -8.24 8.34
CA ASP A 78 4.27 -9.08 7.23
C ASP A 78 2.83 -8.79 6.79
N PHE A 79 2.02 -8.19 7.67
CA PHE A 79 0.65 -7.76 7.41
C PHE A 79 0.52 -6.27 7.05
N ILE A 80 1.60 -5.48 7.13
CA ILE A 80 1.58 -4.06 6.72
C ILE A 80 1.04 -3.92 5.28
N PRO A 81 1.48 -4.71 4.28
CA PRO A 81 0.93 -4.61 2.94
C PRO A 81 -0.59 -4.83 2.88
N ALA A 82 -1.13 -5.76 3.67
CA ALA A 82 -2.56 -6.04 3.72
C ALA A 82 -3.35 -4.86 4.31
N VAL A 83 -2.85 -4.28 5.41
CA VAL A 83 -3.47 -3.12 6.06
C VAL A 83 -3.43 -1.90 5.15
N VAL A 84 -2.31 -1.70 4.46
CA VAL A 84 -2.12 -0.60 3.53
C VAL A 84 -3.05 -0.73 2.32
N TRP A 85 -3.13 -1.90 1.69
CA TRP A 85 -4.10 -2.14 0.62
C TRP A 85 -5.54 -1.87 1.08
N ALA A 86 -5.90 -2.37 2.26
CA ALA A 86 -7.22 -2.12 2.84
C ALA A 86 -7.48 -0.62 3.06
N ALA A 87 -6.50 0.14 3.55
CA ALA A 87 -6.62 1.58 3.74
C ALA A 87 -6.77 2.34 2.42
N VAL A 88 -5.95 2.02 1.41
CA VAL A 88 -6.02 2.63 0.07
C VAL A 88 -7.40 2.42 -0.56
N ILE A 89 -7.89 1.18 -0.54
CA ILE A 89 -9.20 0.81 -1.07
C ILE A 89 -10.32 1.47 -0.27
N ALA A 90 -10.21 1.49 1.07
CA ALA A 90 -11.22 2.12 1.92
C ALA A 90 -11.35 3.62 1.66
N ILE A 91 -10.22 4.33 1.54
CA ILE A 91 -10.17 5.76 1.23
C ILE A 91 -10.77 6.04 -0.15
N ALA A 92 -10.47 5.19 -1.14
CA ALA A 92 -10.97 5.33 -2.50
C ALA A 92 -12.48 5.08 -2.61
N LEU A 93 -13.00 4.09 -1.88
CA LEU A 93 -14.42 3.72 -1.88
C LEU A 93 -15.27 4.48 -0.86
N TRP A 94 -14.65 5.28 0.03
CA TRP A 94 -15.35 6.11 1.01
C TRP A 94 -16.47 6.99 0.44
N PRO A 95 -16.27 7.77 -0.66
CA PRO A 95 -17.36 8.56 -1.24
C PRO A 95 -18.51 7.69 -1.74
N LEU A 96 -18.21 6.51 -2.28
CA LEU A 96 -19.23 5.56 -2.73
C LEU A 96 -20.01 5.00 -1.53
N LEU A 97 -19.31 4.58 -0.47
CA LEU A 97 -19.93 4.08 0.77
C LEU A 97 -20.89 5.13 1.36
N THR A 98 -20.43 6.36 1.57
CA THR A 98 -21.25 7.44 2.14
C THR A 98 -22.40 7.87 1.23
N TRP A 99 -22.25 7.76 -0.09
CA TRP A 99 -23.34 7.97 -1.04
C TRP A 99 -24.41 6.86 -0.94
N LEU A 100 -24.00 5.60 -0.79
CA LEU A 100 -24.93 4.48 -0.59
C LEU A 100 -25.63 4.58 0.77
N GLU A 101 -24.95 4.99 1.85
CA GLU A 101 -25.57 5.18 3.17
C GLU A 101 -26.69 6.22 3.19
N LYS A 102 -26.60 7.24 2.32
CA LYS A 102 -27.64 8.28 2.17
C LYS A 102 -28.90 7.78 1.48
N ARG A 103 -28.88 6.60 0.83
CA ARG A 103 -30.05 6.04 0.14
C ARG A 103 -31.03 5.43 1.17
N PRO A 104 -32.35 5.58 0.97
CA PRO A 104 -33.35 5.12 1.94
C PRO A 104 -33.33 3.60 2.19
N LEU A 105 -32.88 2.80 1.21
CA LEU A 105 -32.73 1.34 1.34
C LEU A 105 -31.66 0.92 2.34
N PHE A 106 -30.65 1.75 2.60
CA PHE A 106 -29.49 1.41 3.44
C PHE A 106 -29.42 2.21 4.74
N ARG A 107 -30.44 3.05 5.00
CA ARG A 107 -30.56 3.83 6.24
C ARG A 107 -30.58 2.87 7.45
N ASN A 108 -29.67 3.08 8.39
CA ASN A 108 -29.48 2.26 9.61
C ASN A 108 -28.94 0.82 9.38
N ARG A 109 -28.46 0.49 8.16
CA ARG A 109 -27.87 -0.82 7.82
C ARG A 109 -26.39 -0.72 7.40
N SER A 110 -25.64 0.20 8.00
CA SER A 110 -24.22 0.45 7.65
C SER A 110 -23.35 -0.83 7.71
N THR A 111 -23.58 -1.74 8.67
CA THR A 111 -22.86 -3.03 8.72
C THR A 111 -23.12 -3.92 7.50
N TRP A 112 -24.38 -4.02 7.03
CA TRP A 112 -24.72 -4.83 5.86
C TRP A 112 -24.16 -4.23 4.58
N LEU A 113 -24.11 -2.91 4.51
CA LEU A 113 -23.49 -2.21 3.39
C LEU A 113 -21.98 -2.46 3.34
N ALA A 114 -21.29 -2.38 4.48
CA ALA A 114 -19.87 -2.71 4.59
C ALA A 114 -19.58 -4.16 4.16
N ILE A 115 -20.38 -5.12 4.64
CA ILE A 115 -20.27 -6.54 4.21
C ILE A 115 -20.48 -6.63 2.70
N GLY A 116 -21.54 -6.02 2.17
CA GLY A 116 -21.86 -6.04 0.74
C GLY A 116 -20.73 -5.50 -0.13
N MET A 117 -20.15 -4.35 0.24
CA MET A 117 -19.02 -3.77 -0.50
C MET A 117 -17.77 -4.65 -0.42
N THR A 118 -17.45 -5.20 0.75
CA THR A 118 -16.31 -6.12 0.89
C THR A 118 -16.51 -7.38 0.06
N VAL A 119 -17.72 -7.96 0.03
CA VAL A 119 -18.04 -9.16 -0.77
C VAL A 119 -17.98 -8.86 -2.27
N VAL A 120 -18.57 -7.76 -2.73
CA VAL A 120 -18.51 -7.34 -4.14
C VAL A 120 -17.05 -7.16 -4.57
N LEU A 121 -16.25 -6.48 -3.75
CA LEU A 121 -14.83 -6.31 -4.04
C LEU A 121 -14.09 -7.65 -4.06
N ALA A 122 -14.34 -8.54 -3.09
CA ALA A 122 -13.76 -9.87 -3.07
C ALA A 122 -14.09 -10.63 -4.36
N LEU A 123 -15.33 -10.61 -4.82
CA LEU A 123 -15.75 -11.26 -6.07
C LEU A 123 -15.08 -10.65 -7.30
N VAL A 124 -14.99 -9.32 -7.38
CA VAL A 124 -14.34 -8.62 -8.50
C VAL A 124 -12.86 -9.03 -8.65
N PHE A 125 -12.15 -9.31 -7.56
CA PHE A 125 -10.77 -9.78 -7.62
C PHE A 125 -10.63 -11.30 -7.75
N VAL A 126 -11.46 -12.07 -7.04
CA VAL A 126 -11.37 -13.54 -6.98
C VAL A 126 -11.84 -14.18 -8.27
N VAL A 127 -12.92 -13.69 -8.89
CA VAL A 127 -13.49 -14.30 -10.11
C VAL A 127 -12.49 -14.27 -11.28
N PRO A 128 -11.88 -13.12 -11.66
CA PRO A 128 -10.87 -13.12 -12.72
C PRO A 128 -9.68 -14.00 -12.39
N PHE A 129 -9.24 -14.03 -11.12
CA PHE A 129 -8.13 -14.87 -10.70
C PHE A 129 -8.45 -16.36 -10.85
N ILE A 130 -9.65 -16.81 -10.45
CA ILE A 130 -10.10 -18.20 -10.63
C ILE A 130 -10.19 -18.54 -12.12
N VAL A 131 -10.73 -17.64 -12.95
CA VAL A 131 -10.86 -17.86 -14.40
C VAL A 131 -9.48 -18.04 -15.04
N VAL A 132 -8.53 -17.15 -14.72
CA VAL A 132 -7.15 -17.24 -15.20
C VAL A 132 -6.47 -18.50 -14.69
N ALA A 133 -6.63 -18.84 -13.40
CA ALA A 133 -6.05 -20.05 -12.82
C ALA A 133 -6.64 -21.34 -13.42
N ALA A 134 -7.94 -21.35 -13.71
CA ALA A 134 -8.60 -22.49 -14.35
C ALA A 134 -8.11 -22.67 -15.79
N GLN A 135 -8.01 -21.59 -16.57
CA GLN A 135 -7.48 -21.64 -17.94
C GLN A 135 -6.00 -22.04 -17.96
N ALA A 136 -5.18 -21.47 -17.09
CA ALA A 136 -3.79 -21.86 -16.94
C ALA A 136 -3.66 -23.33 -16.50
N GLY A 137 -4.57 -23.82 -15.65
CA GLY A 137 -4.63 -25.22 -15.25
C GLY A 137 -4.97 -26.17 -16.41
N SER A 138 -5.93 -25.81 -17.26
CA SER A 138 -6.22 -26.59 -18.47
C SER A 138 -5.06 -26.58 -19.46
N GLU A 139 -4.46 -25.41 -19.71
CA GLU A 139 -3.31 -25.29 -20.62
C GLU A 139 -2.07 -26.01 -20.08
N ALA A 140 -1.85 -26.01 -18.75
CA ALA A 140 -0.76 -26.77 -18.15
C ALA A 140 -0.93 -28.28 -18.36
N ASN A 141 -2.17 -28.80 -18.28
CA ASN A 141 -2.43 -30.21 -18.58
C ASN A 141 -2.22 -30.53 -20.06
N ASP A 142 -2.58 -29.62 -20.97
CA ASP A 142 -2.33 -29.76 -22.41
C ASP A 142 -0.85 -29.69 -22.74
N LEU A 143 -0.12 -28.78 -22.09
CA LEU A 143 1.33 -28.66 -22.21
C LEU A 143 2.04 -29.91 -21.66
N ILE A 144 1.61 -30.43 -20.51
CA ILE A 144 2.16 -31.68 -19.94
C ILE A 144 1.89 -32.85 -20.88
N ARG A 145 0.68 -32.95 -21.45
CA ARG A 145 0.36 -33.97 -22.45
C ARG A 145 1.21 -33.81 -23.71
N TRP A 146 1.32 -32.59 -24.24
CA TRP A 146 2.15 -32.29 -25.41
C TRP A 146 3.63 -32.61 -25.16
N VAL A 147 4.16 -32.29 -23.97
CA VAL A 147 5.53 -32.64 -23.59
C VAL A 147 5.68 -34.16 -23.50
N GLN A 148 4.75 -34.88 -22.88
CA GLN A 148 4.80 -36.35 -22.80
C GLN A 148 4.68 -37.02 -24.17
N GLU A 149 3.83 -36.50 -25.05
CA GLU A 149 3.70 -36.92 -26.44
C GLU A 149 5.01 -36.67 -27.19
N SER A 150 5.54 -35.44 -27.13
CA SER A 150 6.79 -35.03 -27.78
C SER A 150 8.01 -35.81 -27.30
N LEU A 151 8.04 -36.22 -26.03
CA LEU A 151 9.10 -37.08 -25.47
C LEU A 151 9.01 -38.53 -25.98
N ARG A 152 7.80 -38.99 -26.37
CA ARG A 152 7.55 -40.36 -26.88
C ARG A 152 7.65 -40.43 -28.40
N SER A 153 7.14 -39.44 -29.12
CA SER A 153 7.06 -39.42 -30.59
C SER A 153 8.14 -38.56 -31.26
N GLY A 154 8.93 -37.81 -30.50
CA GLY A 154 9.74 -36.72 -31.04
C GLY A 154 8.91 -35.47 -31.34
N ILE A 155 9.57 -34.33 -31.50
CA ILE A 155 8.94 -33.05 -31.83
C ILE A 155 8.86 -32.94 -33.36
N THR A 156 7.64 -32.87 -33.89
CA THR A 156 7.41 -32.65 -35.32
C THR A 156 7.98 -31.30 -35.77
N MET A 157 8.64 -31.29 -36.93
CA MET A 157 9.29 -30.11 -37.48
C MET A 157 8.25 -29.03 -37.83
N PRO A 158 8.37 -27.79 -37.31
CA PRO A 158 7.47 -26.70 -37.66
C PRO A 158 7.60 -26.34 -39.13
N ASP A 159 6.49 -26.09 -39.83
CA ASP A 159 6.47 -25.67 -41.24
C ASP A 159 7.31 -24.40 -41.50
N LEU A 160 7.47 -23.57 -40.47
CA LEU A 160 8.29 -22.36 -40.47
C LEU A 160 9.76 -22.61 -40.88
N VAL A 161 10.28 -23.82 -40.63
CA VAL A 161 11.64 -24.19 -41.04
C VAL A 161 11.74 -24.43 -42.55
N ASN A 162 10.64 -24.83 -43.20
CA ASN A 162 10.58 -25.00 -44.66
C ASN A 162 10.55 -23.67 -45.41
N HIS A 163 10.18 -22.57 -44.74
CA HIS A 163 10.07 -21.23 -45.34
C HIS A 163 11.31 -20.35 -45.12
N LEU A 164 12.38 -20.88 -44.50
CA LEU A 164 13.61 -20.13 -44.27
C LEU A 164 14.36 -19.88 -45.59
N PRO A 165 14.72 -18.61 -45.89
CA PRO A 165 15.33 -18.22 -47.18
C PRO A 165 16.75 -18.79 -47.38
N MET A 166 17.46 -19.15 -46.31
CA MET A 166 18.73 -19.90 -46.34
C MET A 166 18.84 -20.82 -45.13
N GLY A 167 19.46 -21.99 -45.29
CA GLY A 167 19.76 -22.93 -44.20
C GLY A 167 18.64 -23.90 -43.84
N SER A 168 17.48 -23.86 -44.50
CA SER A 168 16.32 -24.73 -44.22
C SER A 168 16.68 -26.22 -44.18
N LYS A 169 17.50 -26.70 -45.13
CA LYS A 169 17.93 -28.11 -45.19
C LYS A 169 18.86 -28.53 -44.04
N GLN A 170 19.74 -27.63 -43.57
CA GLN A 170 20.65 -27.92 -42.45
C GLN A 170 19.91 -27.91 -41.12
N VAL A 171 18.99 -26.97 -40.94
CA VAL A 171 18.13 -26.91 -39.74
C VAL A 171 17.18 -28.11 -39.72
N ALA A 172 16.61 -28.50 -40.88
CA ALA A 172 15.79 -29.69 -41.01
C ALA A 172 16.56 -30.97 -40.63
N ALA A 173 17.77 -31.16 -41.17
CA ALA A 173 18.61 -32.31 -40.87
C ALA A 173 18.99 -32.38 -39.39
N TRP A 174 19.42 -31.25 -38.80
CA TRP A 174 19.73 -31.16 -37.38
C TRP A 174 18.51 -31.45 -36.50
N TRP A 175 17.33 -30.94 -36.88
CA TRP A 175 16.07 -31.20 -36.18
C TRP A 175 15.70 -32.68 -36.23
N GLN A 176 15.85 -33.32 -37.38
CA GLN A 176 15.53 -34.73 -37.57
C GLN A 176 16.44 -35.64 -36.75
N GLU A 177 17.73 -35.30 -36.64
CA GLU A 177 18.71 -36.06 -35.85
C GLU A 177 18.55 -35.87 -34.34
N ASN A 178 18.18 -34.66 -33.89
CA ASN A 178 18.22 -34.31 -32.45
C ASN A 178 16.85 -34.28 -31.77
N LEU A 179 15.76 -34.03 -32.51
CA LEU A 179 14.43 -33.76 -31.95
C LEU A 179 13.34 -34.69 -32.48
N ALA A 180 13.54 -35.36 -33.62
CA ALA A 180 12.53 -36.26 -34.22
C ALA A 180 12.60 -37.71 -33.71
N THR A 181 13.62 -38.08 -32.92
CA THR A 181 13.68 -39.40 -32.24
C THR A 181 13.18 -39.30 -30.80
N PRO A 182 12.72 -40.41 -30.18
CA PRO A 182 12.20 -40.40 -28.81
C PRO A 182 13.25 -39.86 -27.82
N LEU A 183 13.04 -38.64 -27.34
CA LEU A 183 13.96 -37.90 -26.46
C LEU A 183 14.15 -38.56 -25.08
N GLY A 184 13.41 -39.63 -24.77
CA GLY A 184 13.39 -40.33 -23.48
C GLY A 184 14.75 -40.86 -22.98
N SER A 185 15.75 -41.02 -23.85
CA SER A 185 17.11 -41.44 -23.48
C SER A 185 18.11 -40.28 -23.32
N SER A 186 17.73 -39.05 -23.69
CA SER A 186 18.62 -37.89 -23.58
C SER A 186 18.78 -37.40 -22.14
N PRO A 187 19.96 -36.90 -21.72
CA PRO A 187 20.15 -36.27 -20.41
C PRO A 187 19.22 -35.07 -20.15
N ALA A 188 18.77 -34.40 -21.21
CA ALA A 188 17.83 -33.28 -21.15
C ALA A 188 16.42 -33.74 -20.70
N ALA A 189 15.94 -34.89 -21.16
CA ALA A 189 14.66 -35.47 -20.73
C ALA A 189 14.65 -35.87 -19.24
N LYS A 190 15.83 -36.15 -18.66
CA LYS A 190 15.99 -36.37 -17.20
C LYS A 190 15.92 -35.07 -16.39
N HIS A 191 16.28 -33.92 -16.97
CA HIS A 191 16.14 -32.60 -16.33
C HIS A 191 14.70 -32.06 -16.38
N PHE A 192 13.90 -32.50 -17.37
CA PHE A 192 12.47 -32.21 -17.46
C PHE A 192 11.58 -33.21 -16.67
N HIS A 193 12.18 -34.18 -15.98
CA HIS A 193 11.43 -35.06 -15.09
C HIS A 193 10.87 -34.29 -13.89
N SER A 194 9.79 -34.85 -13.32
CA SER A 194 8.95 -34.38 -12.21
C SER A 194 9.58 -33.46 -11.16
N ALA A 195 10.87 -33.57 -10.85
CA ALA A 195 11.56 -32.71 -9.90
C ALA A 195 11.50 -31.21 -10.25
N THR A 196 11.69 -30.81 -11.51
CA THR A 196 11.67 -29.38 -11.92
C THR A 196 10.24 -28.84 -11.90
N ILE A 197 9.26 -29.64 -12.36
CA ILE A 197 7.84 -29.27 -12.33
C ILE A 197 7.31 -29.21 -10.89
N VAL A 198 7.74 -30.14 -10.02
CA VAL A 198 7.37 -30.16 -8.59
C VAL A 198 8.04 -29.01 -7.84
N ALA A 199 9.30 -28.69 -8.12
CA ALA A 199 9.99 -27.54 -7.53
C ALA A 199 9.34 -26.22 -7.96
N MET A 200 9.01 -26.07 -9.25
CA MET A 200 8.29 -24.90 -9.77
C MET A 200 6.91 -24.79 -9.13
N THR A 201 6.15 -25.89 -9.07
CA THR A 201 4.83 -25.95 -8.41
C THR A 201 4.92 -25.60 -6.92
N ARG A 202 5.96 -26.03 -6.21
CA ARG A 202 6.14 -25.73 -4.78
C ARG A 202 6.47 -24.25 -4.55
N HIS A 203 7.32 -23.66 -5.37
CA HIS A 203 7.65 -22.23 -5.30
C HIS A 203 6.46 -21.33 -5.69
N PHE A 204 5.75 -21.66 -6.77
CA PHE A 204 4.54 -20.95 -7.17
C PHE A 204 3.40 -21.15 -6.17
N GLY A 205 3.17 -22.39 -5.72
CA GLY A 205 2.14 -22.73 -4.74
C GLY A 205 2.35 -22.03 -3.40
N GLY A 206 3.60 -21.95 -2.92
CA GLY A 206 3.93 -21.19 -1.72
C GLY A 206 3.64 -19.69 -1.84
N ARG A 207 3.96 -19.08 -2.99
CA ARG A 207 3.65 -17.66 -3.26
C ARG A 207 2.15 -17.40 -3.37
N VAL A 208 1.42 -18.29 -4.04
CA VAL A 208 -0.05 -18.18 -4.17
C VAL A 208 -0.72 -18.32 -2.79
N ALA A 209 -0.30 -19.30 -1.98
CA ALA A 209 -0.82 -19.48 -0.63
C ALA A 209 -0.55 -18.25 0.26
N HIS A 210 0.68 -17.72 0.24
CA HIS A 210 1.01 -16.49 0.94
C HIS A 210 0.16 -15.31 0.45
N GLY A 211 0.00 -15.15 -0.87
CA GLY A 211 -0.85 -14.13 -1.47
C GLY A 211 -2.31 -14.22 -1.03
N LEU A 212 -2.87 -15.44 -0.94
CA LEU A 212 -4.22 -15.69 -0.46
C LEU A 212 -4.40 -15.32 1.01
N ILE A 213 -3.41 -15.60 1.86
CA ILE A 213 -3.41 -15.20 3.28
C ILE A 213 -3.42 -13.67 3.38
N VAL A 214 -2.50 -12.99 2.69
CA VAL A 214 -2.41 -11.52 2.67
C VAL A 214 -3.72 -10.90 2.15
N PHE A 215 -4.27 -11.45 1.07
CA PHE A 215 -5.55 -11.01 0.50
C PHE A 215 -6.72 -11.21 1.47
N SER A 216 -6.77 -12.32 2.18
CA SER A 216 -7.81 -12.59 3.18
C SER A 216 -7.72 -11.60 4.36
N PHE A 217 -6.50 -11.35 4.86
CA PHE A 217 -6.27 -10.34 5.90
C PHE A 217 -6.61 -8.93 5.44
N MET A 218 -6.30 -8.60 4.18
CA MET A 218 -6.69 -7.33 3.56
C MET A 218 -8.22 -7.18 3.56
N LEU A 219 -8.98 -8.19 3.13
CA LEU A 219 -10.44 -8.15 3.12
C LEU A 219 -11.04 -7.99 4.52
N VAL A 220 -10.52 -8.71 5.51
CA VAL A 220 -10.95 -8.58 6.91
C VAL A 220 -10.66 -7.17 7.43
N THR A 221 -9.45 -6.65 7.19
CA THR A 221 -9.06 -5.30 7.59
C THR A 221 -9.94 -4.24 6.93
N LEU A 222 -10.20 -4.40 5.63
CA LEU A 222 -11.05 -3.53 4.84
C LEU A 222 -12.48 -3.50 5.39
N PHE A 223 -13.04 -4.66 5.75
CA PHE A 223 -14.36 -4.72 6.38
C PHE A 223 -14.41 -3.93 7.69
N PHE A 224 -13.40 -4.07 8.56
CA PHE A 224 -13.32 -3.28 9.79
C PHE A 224 -13.14 -1.79 9.52
N LEU A 225 -12.37 -1.41 8.50
CA LEU A 225 -12.22 -0.02 8.08
C LEU A 225 -13.52 0.57 7.56
N PHE A 226 -14.31 -0.16 6.78
CA PHE A 226 -15.64 0.31 6.35
C PHE A 226 -16.62 0.42 7.53
N LYS A 227 -16.60 -0.55 8.45
CA LYS A 227 -17.49 -0.55 9.62
C LYS A 227 -17.18 0.55 10.63
N ALA A 228 -15.90 0.83 10.87
CA ALA A 228 -15.44 1.75 11.91
C ALA A 228 -14.80 3.04 11.35
N GLY A 229 -14.87 3.27 10.04
CA GLY A 229 -14.04 4.26 9.35
C GLY A 229 -14.23 5.70 9.82
N SER A 230 -15.45 6.10 10.21
CA SER A 230 -15.70 7.44 10.75
C SER A 230 -15.00 7.65 12.09
N LYS A 231 -15.14 6.70 13.01
CA LYS A 231 -14.49 6.73 14.33
C LYS A 231 -12.97 6.62 14.22
N LEU A 232 -12.47 5.70 13.38
CA LEU A 232 -11.04 5.52 13.15
C LEU A 232 -10.41 6.77 12.51
N GLY A 233 -11.07 7.37 11.53
CA GLY A 233 -10.61 8.60 10.88
C GLY A 233 -10.51 9.77 11.87
N GLU A 234 -11.51 9.95 12.72
CA GLU A 234 -11.49 10.98 13.77
C GLU A 234 -10.37 10.74 14.79
N GLN A 235 -10.16 9.50 15.23
CA GLN A 235 -9.09 9.13 16.15
C GLN A 235 -7.70 9.37 15.54
N LEU A 236 -7.51 9.04 14.26
CA LEU A 236 -6.26 9.29 13.54
C LEU A 236 -5.99 10.80 13.40
N LEU A 237 -7.02 11.59 13.08
CA LEU A 237 -6.92 13.04 12.97
C LEU A 237 -6.61 13.70 14.32
N GLU A 238 -7.25 13.24 15.40
CA GLU A 238 -7.00 13.72 16.76
C GLU A 238 -5.59 13.34 17.24
N GLY A 239 -5.14 12.11 16.94
CA GLY A 239 -3.77 11.66 17.23
C GLY A 239 -2.73 12.48 16.47
N SER A 240 -2.97 12.73 15.18
CA SER A 240 -2.12 13.60 14.35
C SER A 240 -2.08 15.03 14.90
N ARG A 241 -3.23 15.56 15.33
CA ARG A 241 -3.31 16.89 15.95
C ARG A 241 -2.50 16.99 17.24
N ARG A 242 -2.50 15.94 18.07
CA ARG A 242 -1.72 15.89 19.31
C ARG A 242 -0.23 15.76 19.06
N ALA A 243 0.17 15.02 18.04
CA ALA A 243 1.58 14.78 17.73
C ALA A 243 2.24 15.94 16.96
N PHE A 244 1.51 16.55 16.02
CA PHE A 244 2.06 17.50 15.04
C PHE A 244 1.25 18.82 14.92
N GLY A 245 0.27 19.05 15.80
CA GLY A 245 -0.55 20.27 15.77
C GLY A 245 -1.60 20.31 14.66
N SER A 246 -2.17 21.49 14.40
CA SER A 246 -3.20 21.69 13.36
C SER A 246 -2.72 21.32 11.96
N ASP A 247 -1.44 21.54 11.68
CA ASP A 247 -0.84 21.36 10.37
C ASP A 247 -0.69 19.87 10.04
N GLY A 248 -0.40 19.03 11.05
CA GLY A 248 -0.39 17.57 10.89
C GLY A 248 -1.74 17.01 10.47
N ALA A 249 -2.83 17.48 11.09
CA ALA A 249 -4.18 17.03 10.72
C ALA A 249 -4.58 17.50 9.31
N ALA A 250 -4.14 18.69 8.89
CA ALA A 250 -4.33 19.18 7.52
C ALA A 250 -3.54 18.35 6.51
N LEU A 251 -2.29 17.99 6.83
CA LEU A 251 -1.45 17.12 6.01
C LEU A 251 -2.06 15.73 5.85
N ALA A 252 -2.56 15.12 6.93
CA ALA A 252 -3.21 13.80 6.89
C ALA A 252 -4.43 13.79 5.95
N ARG A 253 -5.25 14.86 5.95
CA ARG A 253 -6.38 14.99 5.01
C ARG A 253 -5.90 15.10 3.57
N ARG A 254 -4.89 15.93 3.31
CA ARG A 254 -4.28 16.06 1.97
C ARG A 254 -3.71 14.74 1.46
N MET A 255 -3.08 13.94 2.33
CA MET A 255 -2.60 12.60 1.97
C MET A 255 -3.76 11.67 1.58
N ALA A 256 -4.83 11.63 2.38
CA ALA A 256 -6.00 10.82 2.06
C ALA A 256 -6.66 11.26 0.74
N ASP A 257 -6.74 12.56 0.48
CA ASP A 257 -7.30 13.12 -0.76
C ASP A 257 -6.43 12.81 -1.98
N SER A 258 -5.11 12.83 -1.81
CA SER A 258 -4.15 12.44 -2.85
C SER A 258 -4.25 10.94 -3.16
N VAL A 259 -4.23 10.07 -2.14
CA VAL A 259 -4.42 8.62 -2.32
C VAL A 259 -5.74 8.34 -3.04
N ARG A 260 -6.83 8.99 -2.61
CA ARG A 260 -8.14 8.84 -3.27
C ARG A 260 -8.09 9.24 -4.74
N SER A 261 -7.56 10.42 -5.05
CA SER A 261 -7.49 10.93 -6.43
C SER A 261 -6.65 10.02 -7.32
N THR A 262 -5.53 9.49 -6.79
CA THR A 262 -4.68 8.53 -7.51
C THR A 262 -5.41 7.23 -7.81
N VAL A 263 -6.05 6.62 -6.82
CA VAL A 263 -6.78 5.35 -7.01
C VAL A 263 -7.99 5.53 -7.93
N THR A 264 -8.78 6.58 -7.72
CA THR A 264 -9.94 6.87 -8.58
C THR A 264 -9.49 7.15 -10.01
N GLY A 265 -8.43 7.93 -10.20
CA GLY A 265 -7.85 8.19 -11.52
C GLY A 265 -7.42 6.91 -12.21
N LEU A 266 -6.73 6.02 -11.50
CA LEU A 266 -6.27 4.74 -12.04
C LEU A 266 -7.43 3.82 -12.45
N VAL A 267 -8.44 3.69 -11.58
CA VAL A 267 -9.60 2.82 -11.86
C VAL A 267 -10.38 3.36 -13.05
N VAL A 268 -10.64 4.67 -13.10
CA VAL A 268 -11.40 5.29 -14.21
C VAL A 268 -10.64 5.17 -15.51
N VAL A 269 -9.33 5.45 -15.51
CA VAL A 269 -8.49 5.34 -16.70
C VAL A 269 -8.38 3.89 -17.15
N GLY A 270 -8.12 2.94 -16.24
CA GLY A 270 -8.00 1.53 -16.58
C GLY A 270 -9.29 0.95 -17.16
N LEU A 271 -10.46 1.29 -16.59
CA LEU A 271 -11.75 0.89 -17.15
C LEU A 271 -11.99 1.53 -18.52
N GLY A 272 -11.60 2.80 -18.71
CA GLY A 272 -11.69 3.49 -19.99
C GLY A 272 -10.82 2.83 -21.07
N GLU A 273 -9.55 2.55 -20.75
CA GLU A 273 -8.63 1.85 -21.64
C GLU A 273 -9.15 0.45 -21.98
N GLY A 274 -9.54 -0.34 -20.98
CA GLY A 274 -10.07 -1.69 -21.20
C GLY A 274 -11.36 -1.72 -22.02
N ALA A 275 -12.25 -0.74 -21.85
CA ALA A 275 -13.46 -0.61 -22.67
C ALA A 275 -13.12 -0.22 -24.12
N LEU A 276 -12.31 0.82 -24.32
CA LEU A 276 -11.93 1.30 -25.65
C LEU A 276 -11.15 0.25 -26.43
N LEU A 277 -10.12 -0.35 -25.81
CA LEU A 277 -9.35 -1.43 -26.43
C LEU A 277 -10.17 -2.72 -26.56
N GLY A 278 -11.06 -3.02 -25.61
CA GLY A 278 -11.98 -4.15 -25.71
C GLY A 278 -12.90 -4.05 -26.94
N VAL A 279 -13.42 -2.84 -27.22
CA VAL A 279 -14.18 -2.57 -28.46
C VAL A 279 -13.29 -2.73 -29.69
N ALA A 280 -12.07 -2.22 -29.66
CA ALA A 280 -11.14 -2.39 -30.77
C ALA A 280 -10.87 -3.88 -31.06
N TYR A 281 -10.57 -4.68 -30.03
CA TYR A 281 -10.37 -6.12 -30.15
C TYR A 281 -11.58 -6.83 -30.75
N ALA A 282 -12.79 -6.46 -30.31
CA ALA A 282 -14.03 -7.03 -30.80
C ALA A 282 -14.27 -6.70 -32.29
N VAL A 283 -14.00 -5.45 -32.70
CA VAL A 283 -14.13 -5.02 -34.10
C VAL A 283 -13.09 -5.69 -34.99
N THR A 284 -11.87 -5.90 -34.49
CA THR A 284 -10.78 -6.53 -35.25
C THR A 284 -10.83 -8.06 -35.28
N GLY A 285 -11.81 -8.67 -34.60
CA GLY A 285 -12.00 -10.12 -34.60
C GLY A 285 -11.00 -10.90 -33.73
N VAL A 286 -10.38 -10.25 -32.75
CA VAL A 286 -9.46 -10.96 -31.83
C VAL A 286 -10.27 -11.98 -31.02
N PRO A 287 -9.81 -13.25 -30.91
CA PRO A 287 -10.47 -14.24 -30.08
C PRO A 287 -10.57 -13.74 -28.63
N HIS A 288 -11.71 -13.95 -27.98
CA HIS A 288 -11.90 -13.60 -26.56
C HIS A 288 -11.69 -12.10 -26.27
N ALA A 289 -12.13 -11.22 -27.17
CA ALA A 289 -12.01 -9.75 -27.06
C ALA A 289 -12.45 -9.19 -25.69
N THR A 290 -13.49 -9.74 -25.08
CA THR A 290 -13.96 -9.32 -23.74
C THR A 290 -12.96 -9.66 -22.64
N LEU A 291 -12.33 -10.83 -22.70
CA LEU A 291 -11.29 -11.26 -21.75
C LEU A 291 -10.03 -10.41 -21.92
N LEU A 292 -9.61 -10.16 -23.17
CA LEU A 292 -8.50 -9.27 -23.48
C LEU A 292 -8.76 -7.82 -23.07
N GLY A 293 -9.99 -7.32 -23.24
CA GLY A 293 -10.41 -6.00 -22.75
C GLY A 293 -10.35 -5.91 -21.23
N MET A 294 -10.83 -6.93 -20.50
CA MET A 294 -10.71 -7.01 -19.03
C MET A 294 -9.24 -7.11 -18.59
N LEU A 295 -8.44 -7.92 -19.27
CA LEU A 295 -7.01 -8.03 -19.00
C LEU A 295 -6.30 -6.70 -19.25
N THR A 296 -6.68 -5.98 -20.31
CA THR A 296 -6.17 -4.64 -20.60
C THR A 296 -6.59 -3.65 -19.52
N ALA A 297 -7.83 -3.72 -19.01
CA ALA A 297 -8.30 -2.86 -17.92
C ALA A 297 -7.46 -3.05 -16.64
N VAL A 298 -7.18 -4.31 -16.29
CA VAL A 298 -6.35 -4.65 -15.13
C VAL A 298 -4.89 -4.27 -15.38
N ALA A 299 -4.36 -4.52 -16.58
CA ALA A 299 -3.00 -4.17 -16.95
C ALA A 299 -2.79 -2.65 -16.98
N ALA A 300 -3.79 -1.88 -17.41
CA ALA A 300 -3.78 -0.42 -17.40
C ALA A 300 -3.66 0.17 -15.99
N MET A 301 -4.09 -0.56 -14.96
CA MET A 301 -3.85 -0.15 -13.57
C MET A 301 -2.36 -0.16 -13.20
N LEU A 302 -1.51 -0.83 -13.99
CA LEU A 302 -0.07 -0.81 -13.81
C LEU A 302 0.59 0.00 -14.93
N PRO A 303 1.51 0.92 -14.58
CA PRO A 303 2.21 1.71 -15.57
C PRO A 303 3.02 0.76 -16.46
N PHE A 304 3.02 1.04 -17.76
CA PHE A 304 3.73 0.28 -18.79
C PHE A 304 3.20 -1.15 -19.06
N CYS A 305 2.18 -1.63 -18.34
CA CYS A 305 1.64 -2.98 -18.57
C CYS A 305 0.58 -3.05 -19.68
N ALA A 306 -0.24 -2.01 -19.89
CA ALA A 306 -1.23 -2.00 -20.97
C ALA A 306 -0.63 -2.23 -22.38
N PRO A 307 0.52 -1.62 -22.75
CA PRO A 307 1.21 -1.92 -24.01
C PRO A 307 1.52 -3.39 -24.25
N ILE A 308 1.89 -4.13 -23.21
CA ILE A 308 2.22 -5.55 -23.32
C ILE A 308 1.00 -6.35 -23.81
N VAL A 309 -0.19 -6.02 -23.31
CA VAL A 309 -1.43 -6.74 -23.64
C VAL A 309 -1.86 -6.47 -25.07
N PHE A 310 -1.96 -5.21 -25.49
CA PHE A 310 -2.46 -4.89 -26.83
C PHE A 310 -1.45 -5.19 -27.93
N LEU A 311 -0.14 -5.07 -27.66
CA LEU A 311 0.90 -5.49 -28.59
C LEU A 311 0.93 -7.01 -28.73
N GLY A 312 0.71 -7.75 -27.64
CA GLY A 312 0.51 -9.20 -27.69
C GLY A 312 -0.67 -9.59 -28.59
N ALA A 313 -1.81 -8.90 -28.46
CA ALA A 313 -2.97 -9.11 -29.33
C ALA A 313 -2.69 -8.75 -30.80
N ALA A 314 -1.96 -7.66 -31.05
CA ALA A 314 -1.56 -7.26 -32.40
C ALA A 314 -0.61 -8.29 -33.04
N LEU A 315 0.38 -8.79 -32.29
CA LEU A 315 1.28 -9.86 -32.73
C LEU A 315 0.53 -11.15 -33.03
N TRP A 316 -0.47 -11.48 -32.21
CA TRP A 316 -1.34 -12.63 -32.43
C TRP A 316 -2.12 -12.51 -33.75
N LEU A 317 -2.74 -11.35 -34.02
CA LEU A 317 -3.40 -11.08 -35.29
C LEU A 317 -2.45 -11.16 -36.49
N LEU A 318 -1.20 -10.68 -36.30
CA LEU A 318 -0.17 -10.76 -37.34
C LEU A 318 0.20 -12.22 -37.65
N ALA A 319 0.30 -13.07 -36.62
CA ALA A 319 0.55 -14.51 -36.79
C ALA A 319 -0.59 -15.24 -37.52
N GLN A 320 -1.82 -14.71 -37.42
CA GLN A 320 -2.99 -15.21 -38.17
C GLN A 320 -3.08 -14.66 -39.61
N GLY A 321 -2.13 -13.81 -40.03
CA GLY A 321 -2.13 -13.18 -41.36
C GLY A 321 -3.02 -11.94 -41.49
N ALA A 322 -3.63 -11.47 -40.40
CA ALA A 322 -4.51 -10.30 -40.37
C ALA A 322 -3.74 -8.98 -40.16
N THR A 323 -2.86 -8.63 -41.10
CA THR A 323 -1.92 -7.50 -40.97
C THR A 323 -2.60 -6.15 -40.74
N VAL A 324 -3.70 -5.87 -41.45
CA VAL A 324 -4.44 -4.60 -41.31
C VAL A 324 -5.04 -4.49 -39.91
N ALA A 325 -5.67 -5.57 -39.42
CA ALA A 325 -6.24 -5.64 -38.08
C ALA A 325 -5.15 -5.44 -37.00
N ALA A 326 -4.00 -6.09 -37.16
CA ALA A 326 -2.86 -5.96 -36.25
C ALA A 326 -2.36 -4.50 -36.15
N ILE A 327 -2.17 -3.83 -37.29
CA ILE A 327 -1.74 -2.43 -37.33
C ILE A 327 -2.81 -1.52 -36.71
N CYS A 328 -4.10 -1.75 -37.01
CA CYS A 328 -5.18 -0.98 -36.42
C CYS A 328 -5.20 -1.09 -34.90
N VAL A 329 -5.09 -2.30 -34.33
CA VAL A 329 -5.03 -2.51 -32.87
C VAL A 329 -3.81 -1.82 -32.27
N ALA A 330 -2.62 -1.98 -32.89
CA ALA A 330 -1.40 -1.39 -32.35
C ALA A 330 -1.46 0.15 -32.34
N VAL A 331 -1.85 0.77 -33.46
CA VAL A 331 -1.94 2.23 -33.58
C VAL A 331 -3.03 2.78 -32.66
N PHE A 332 -4.23 2.18 -32.67
CA PHE A 332 -5.31 2.61 -31.81
C PHE A 332 -4.96 2.46 -30.32
N GLY A 333 -4.35 1.33 -29.95
CA GLY A 333 -3.87 1.08 -28.58
C GLY A 333 -2.84 2.11 -28.13
N PHE A 334 -1.86 2.44 -28.97
CA PHE A 334 -0.89 3.50 -28.68
C PHE A 334 -1.56 4.87 -28.49
N VAL A 335 -2.50 5.24 -29.36
CA VAL A 335 -3.22 6.52 -29.23
C VAL A 335 -4.02 6.58 -27.93
N VAL A 336 -4.77 5.52 -27.62
CA VAL A 336 -5.58 5.44 -26.39
C VAL A 336 -4.70 5.53 -25.15
N VAL A 337 -3.65 4.71 -25.06
CA VAL A 337 -2.73 4.71 -23.91
C VAL A 337 -1.97 6.04 -23.80
N PHE A 338 -1.54 6.62 -24.93
CA PHE A 338 -0.85 7.91 -24.92
C PHE A 338 -1.74 9.02 -24.36
N VAL A 339 -2.99 9.13 -24.84
CA VAL A 339 -3.96 10.11 -24.35
C VAL A 339 -4.32 9.85 -22.88
N ALA A 340 -4.53 8.59 -22.51
CA ALA A 340 -4.85 8.21 -21.14
C ALA A 340 -3.75 8.59 -20.15
N GLU A 341 -2.49 8.26 -20.46
CA GLU A 341 -1.33 8.51 -19.58
C GLU A 341 -0.92 9.99 -19.55
N HIS A 342 -0.94 10.70 -20.68
CA HIS A 342 -0.40 12.06 -20.78
C HIS A 342 -1.44 13.17 -20.57
N ALA A 343 -2.72 12.89 -20.82
CA ALA A 343 -3.79 13.89 -20.66
C ALA A 343 -4.75 13.52 -19.53
N VAL A 344 -5.28 12.29 -19.51
CA VAL A 344 -6.37 11.92 -18.60
C VAL A 344 -5.88 11.73 -17.16
N ARG A 345 -4.80 10.97 -16.94
CA ARG A 345 -4.26 10.72 -15.59
C ARG A 345 -3.83 12.01 -14.86
N PRO A 346 -3.07 12.94 -15.45
CA PRO A 346 -2.69 14.18 -14.75
C PRO A 346 -3.88 15.04 -14.34
N VAL A 347 -4.93 15.07 -15.16
CA VAL A 347 -6.17 15.80 -14.87
C VAL A 347 -6.94 15.14 -13.72
N LEU A 348 -7.05 13.81 -13.71
CA LEU A 348 -7.78 13.06 -12.67
C LEU A 348 -7.05 12.99 -11.33
N ILE A 349 -5.72 12.87 -11.36
CA ILE A 349 -4.87 12.83 -10.16
C ILE A 349 -4.71 14.25 -9.58
N GLY A 350 -5.09 15.28 -10.34
CA GLY A 350 -5.19 16.64 -9.87
C GLY A 350 -3.82 17.29 -9.72
N GLY A 351 -3.06 17.43 -10.81
CA GLY A 351 -1.91 18.34 -10.91
C GLY A 351 -0.79 18.19 -9.87
N ALA A 352 -0.81 17.15 -9.02
CA ALA A 352 0.24 16.77 -8.12
C ALA A 352 1.17 15.84 -8.92
N ALA A 353 2.36 16.21 -9.33
CA ALA A 353 3.17 17.33 -8.93
C ALA A 353 4.15 17.62 -10.09
N ARG A 354 4.67 18.85 -10.13
CA ARG A 354 5.82 19.21 -10.99
C ARG A 354 7.11 18.55 -10.48
N LEU A 355 7.03 17.29 -10.04
CA LEU A 355 8.18 16.54 -9.60
C LEU A 355 9.04 16.21 -10.82
N PRO A 356 10.37 16.39 -10.72
CA PRO A 356 11.29 15.85 -11.70
C PRO A 356 10.96 14.40 -12.01
N PHE A 357 10.88 14.04 -13.29
CA PHE A 357 10.57 12.67 -13.75
C PHE A 357 11.37 11.59 -13.02
N LEU A 358 12.65 11.88 -12.72
CA LEU A 358 13.53 10.99 -11.96
C LEU A 358 12.99 10.64 -10.56
N LEU A 359 12.42 11.60 -9.82
CA LEU A 359 11.87 11.32 -8.48
C LEU A 359 10.63 10.44 -8.55
N VAL A 360 9.78 10.66 -9.57
CA VAL A 360 8.63 9.78 -9.81
C VAL A 360 9.09 8.38 -10.19
N LEU A 361 10.10 8.26 -11.06
CA LEU A 361 10.68 6.97 -11.45
C LEU A 361 11.27 6.22 -10.25
N PHE A 362 12.06 6.91 -9.41
CA PHE A 362 12.60 6.32 -8.18
C PHE A 362 11.50 5.95 -7.18
N GLY A 363 10.44 6.76 -7.09
CA GLY A 363 9.26 6.44 -6.30
C GLY A 363 8.61 5.14 -6.78
N ILE A 364 8.31 5.03 -8.08
CA ILE A 364 7.65 3.86 -8.67
C ILE A 364 8.52 2.60 -8.53
N LEU A 365 9.78 2.66 -8.96
CA LEU A 365 10.68 1.50 -8.97
C LEU A 365 11.10 1.10 -7.55
N GLY A 366 11.55 2.06 -6.74
CA GLY A 366 11.96 1.82 -5.37
C GLY A 366 10.79 1.38 -4.49
N GLY A 367 9.61 1.94 -4.72
CA GLY A 367 8.37 1.47 -4.09
C GLY A 367 8.03 0.05 -4.50
N ALA A 368 8.04 -0.26 -5.80
CA ALA A 368 7.77 -1.60 -6.30
C ALA A 368 8.72 -2.66 -5.72
N GLU A 369 9.99 -2.32 -5.55
CA GLU A 369 10.99 -3.21 -4.93
C GLU A 369 10.74 -3.42 -3.43
N THR A 370 10.43 -2.36 -2.69
CA THR A 370 10.31 -2.40 -1.22
C THR A 370 8.95 -2.91 -0.72
N PHE A 371 7.86 -2.50 -1.36
CA PHE A 371 6.49 -2.80 -0.93
C PHE A 371 5.71 -3.62 -1.97
N GLY A 372 6.37 -4.10 -3.03
CA GLY A 372 5.70 -4.82 -4.12
C GLY A 372 4.72 -3.92 -4.87
N LEU A 373 3.62 -4.51 -5.35
CA LEU A 373 2.61 -3.80 -6.14
C LEU A 373 2.02 -2.56 -5.42
N VAL A 374 1.97 -2.57 -4.09
CA VAL A 374 1.52 -1.43 -3.28
C VAL A 374 2.44 -0.22 -3.43
N GLY A 375 3.75 -0.46 -3.45
CA GLY A 375 4.74 0.61 -3.47
C GLY A 375 4.75 1.38 -4.78
N LEU A 376 4.16 0.81 -5.84
CA LEU A 376 3.92 1.54 -7.08
C LEU A 376 2.94 2.71 -6.89
N PHE A 377 2.02 2.62 -5.91
CA PHE A 377 1.11 3.70 -5.53
C PHE A 377 1.71 4.62 -4.48
N ILE A 378 2.35 4.04 -3.47
CA ILE A 378 2.86 4.78 -2.32
C ILE A 378 4.17 5.50 -2.63
N GLY A 379 4.99 4.95 -3.51
CA GLY A 379 6.29 5.48 -3.87
C GLY A 379 6.23 6.94 -4.35
N PRO A 380 5.43 7.27 -5.39
CA PRO A 380 5.25 8.65 -5.84
C PRO A 380 4.70 9.57 -4.73
N ALA A 381 3.77 9.08 -3.91
CA ALA A 381 3.22 9.85 -2.80
C ALA A 381 4.29 10.17 -1.74
N LEU A 382 5.11 9.18 -1.36
CA LEU A 382 6.24 9.36 -0.44
C LEU A 382 7.28 10.34 -1.01
N MET A 383 7.60 10.23 -2.30
CA MET A 383 8.53 11.16 -2.96
C MET A 383 7.96 12.58 -2.99
N THR A 384 6.65 12.73 -3.17
CA THR A 384 5.97 14.03 -3.08
C THR A 384 6.11 14.62 -1.68
N ILE A 385 5.85 13.83 -0.64
CA ILE A 385 6.00 14.27 0.76
C ILE A 385 7.44 14.66 1.06
N LEU A 386 8.41 13.86 0.60
CA LEU A 386 9.83 14.12 0.77
C LEU A 386 10.21 15.49 0.18
N VAL A 387 9.73 15.80 -1.02
CA VAL A 387 10.00 17.09 -1.68
C VAL A 387 9.28 18.24 -0.99
N VAL A 388 8.03 18.06 -0.55
CA VAL A 388 7.31 19.08 0.22
C VAL A 388 8.05 19.39 1.53
N LEU A 389 8.43 18.36 2.28
CA LEU A 389 9.15 18.52 3.54
C LEU A 389 10.54 19.12 3.34
N TRP A 390 11.22 18.77 2.24
CA TRP A 390 12.48 19.40 1.86
C TRP A 390 12.30 20.89 1.55
N ASN A 391 11.27 21.25 0.77
CA ASN A 391 11.01 22.64 0.43
C ASN A 391 10.62 23.48 1.65
N ASP A 392 9.76 22.93 2.52
CA ASP A 392 9.34 23.55 3.79
C ASP A 392 10.49 23.65 4.82
N TRP A 393 11.54 22.84 4.69
CA TRP A 393 12.73 22.94 5.54
C TRP A 393 13.75 23.95 5.00
N VAL A 394 13.83 24.09 3.67
CA VAL A 394 14.76 25.00 2.99
C VAL A 394 14.24 26.44 2.97
N HIS A 395 12.92 26.65 2.89
CA HIS A 395 12.26 27.96 2.92
C HIS A 395 11.63 28.20 4.28
#